data_AF-A0A3T0RNJ4-F1
#
_entry.id   AF-A0A3T0RNJ4-F1
#
_cell.length_a   1.000
_cell.length_b   1.000
_cell.length_c   1.000
_cell.angle_alpha   90.00
_cell.angle_beta   90.00
_cell.angle_gamma   90.00
#
_symmetry.space_group_name_H-M   'P 1'
#
loop_
_entity.id
_entity.type
_entity.pdbx_description
1 polymer ?
#
loop_
_entity_poly.entity_id
_entity_poly.type
_entity_poly.pdbx_seq_one_letter_code
_entity_poly.pdbx_strand_id
1 'polypeptide(L)'
;MKNIILPILLMAALPSILFAQNEDLINKKMPVMRLATNYVVRNLNGEQVCNIAKGDVVSIAGAAPDGQRVQIQVMSGPCAGITNGFVYVNYLRPVVKTVDKFTEVALVETDGLSLRKEPSVEDGTYQCSLPAGKKLNIIGEKQKHNRWVEVEIEDPPKGCPKTGWVAASYLKPDLNIKALPQIKDQSGTEARNVKDCTECDQGEVSGGKKSVTKETAVVASEINQFVQKSPEQAAGIVNPFTSFAAELQRTKKCPNPKQSDYKCNRGLVQMPVDRNAGFCGTHHYTPGRPPGTDAYAAPHTACSLIGLAQEWKKTACPNDNAGCRIAWGDISHPTKAIFNGHREHTRGECIDIRPFNKGSFRDGGRTVGSGDYDRATTAAFLKMAKKMGADIRFSDRKLMNENKDLHIAWGGAAHNNHMHVCFEANNSKVQQACKNLTVDPKVCSEIQ
;
A
#
# COMPACT_ATOMS: atom_id res chain seq x y z
N MET A 1 -5.84 35.11 -94.31
CA MET A 1 -4.63 35.22 -93.48
C MET A 1 -4.80 34.35 -92.26
N LYS A 2 -3.80 33.48 -92.00
CA LYS A 2 -3.54 32.64 -90.82
C LYS A 2 -4.39 31.34 -90.73
N ASN A 3 -3.86 30.16 -91.09
CA ASN A 3 -2.79 29.33 -90.46
C ASN A 3 -3.10 29.01 -88.98
N ILE A 4 -2.93 27.81 -88.40
CA ILE A 4 -2.65 26.42 -88.82
C ILE A 4 -2.45 25.66 -87.47
N ILE A 5 -2.84 24.37 -87.39
CA ILE A 5 -2.28 23.30 -86.52
C ILE A 5 -2.56 23.33 -84.98
N LEU A 6 -3.39 22.37 -84.55
CA LEU A 6 -3.21 21.52 -83.36
C LEU A 6 -2.11 20.47 -83.69
N PRO A 7 -1.35 19.81 -82.78
CA PRO A 7 -1.43 19.73 -81.31
C PRO A 7 -0.03 19.78 -80.62
N ILE A 8 0.09 19.54 -79.30
CA ILE A 8 1.15 18.71 -78.70
C ILE A 8 0.80 18.35 -77.25
N LEU A 9 0.88 17.05 -77.04
CA LEU A 9 0.78 16.26 -75.83
C LEU A 9 1.97 16.59 -74.90
N LEU A 10 1.73 16.96 -73.65
CA LEU A 10 2.76 16.92 -72.60
C LEU A 10 2.20 16.15 -71.40
N MET A 11 2.24 14.82 -71.49
CA MET A 11 2.13 13.96 -70.32
C MET A 11 3.46 14.02 -69.57
N ALA A 12 3.50 14.78 -68.48
CA ALA A 12 4.57 14.69 -67.50
C ALA A 12 4.43 13.35 -66.75
N ALA A 13 5.36 12.43 -66.99
CA ALA A 13 5.54 11.24 -66.18
C ALA A 13 5.98 11.66 -64.78
N LEU A 14 5.05 11.62 -63.82
CA LEU A 14 5.40 11.64 -62.40
C LEU A 14 6.10 10.32 -62.06
N PRO A 15 7.28 10.35 -61.42
CA PRO A 15 7.89 9.13 -60.92
C PRO A 15 6.95 8.54 -59.88
N SER A 16 6.49 7.32 -60.13
CA SER A 16 5.85 6.46 -59.14
C SER A 16 6.85 6.20 -58.02
N ILE A 17 6.92 7.13 -57.07
CA ILE A 17 7.57 6.91 -55.78
C ILE A 17 6.81 5.75 -55.16
N LEU A 18 7.52 4.61 -55.05
CA LEU A 18 7.07 3.45 -54.31
C LEU A 18 6.52 3.90 -52.95
N PHE A 19 5.21 3.83 -52.79
CA PHE A 19 4.62 3.56 -51.49
C PHE A 19 5.05 2.14 -51.12
N ALA A 20 6.25 2.00 -50.58
CA ALA A 20 6.56 0.87 -49.71
C ALA A 20 5.58 0.99 -48.54
N GLN A 21 4.50 0.21 -48.62
CA GLN A 21 3.54 0.06 -47.55
C GLN A 21 4.32 -0.40 -46.32
N ASN A 22 4.47 0.51 -45.38
CA ASN A 22 5.06 0.26 -44.07
C ASN A 22 3.99 -0.50 -43.27
N GLU A 23 3.76 -1.77 -43.60
CA GLU A 23 2.79 -2.64 -42.92
C GLU A 23 3.08 -2.76 -41.41
N ASP A 24 4.32 -2.47 -41.00
CA ASP A 24 4.73 -2.37 -39.60
C ASP A 24 4.07 -1.23 -38.79
N LEU A 25 3.50 -0.21 -39.46
CA LEU A 25 2.77 0.87 -38.77
C LEU A 25 1.27 0.57 -38.58
N ILE A 26 0.70 -0.37 -39.33
CA ILE A 26 -0.75 -0.66 -39.28
C ILE A 26 -1.09 -1.62 -38.13
N ASN A 27 -0.13 -2.43 -37.66
CA ASN A 27 -0.34 -3.36 -36.54
C ASN A 27 0.10 -2.83 -35.17
N LYS A 28 0.52 -1.57 -35.05
CA LYS A 28 0.79 -0.97 -33.73
C LYS A 28 -0.53 -0.70 -33.01
N LYS A 29 -0.93 -1.67 -32.18
CA LYS A 29 -2.05 -1.54 -31.25
C LYS A 29 -1.93 -0.20 -30.51
N MET A 30 -2.90 0.69 -30.72
CA MET A 30 -2.85 2.03 -30.12
C MET A 30 -2.71 1.91 -28.60
N PRO A 31 -1.88 2.75 -27.97
CA PRO A 31 -1.66 2.68 -26.54
C PRO A 31 -2.97 2.99 -25.80
N VAL A 32 -3.21 2.27 -24.70
CA VAL A 32 -4.41 2.45 -23.88
C VAL A 32 -4.29 3.80 -23.16
N MET A 33 -5.07 4.80 -23.61
CA MET A 33 -5.14 6.11 -22.98
C MET A 33 -6.14 6.12 -21.83
N ARG A 34 -5.82 6.88 -20.77
CA ARG A 34 -6.65 7.05 -19.58
C ARG A 34 -6.52 8.47 -19.01
N LEU A 35 -7.53 8.88 -18.25
CA LEU A 35 -7.46 10.08 -17.42
C LEU A 35 -6.90 9.73 -16.04
N ALA A 36 -6.16 10.65 -15.44
CA ALA A 36 -5.62 10.50 -14.11
C ALA A 36 -6.64 10.89 -13.03
N THR A 37 -6.52 10.28 -11.84
CA THR A 37 -7.36 10.55 -10.65
C THR A 37 -6.56 11.10 -9.48
N ASN A 38 -5.44 11.77 -9.81
CA ASN A 38 -4.32 12.13 -8.95
C ASN A 38 -3.32 10.97 -8.77
N TYR A 39 -2.34 10.87 -9.68
CA TYR A 39 -1.32 9.82 -9.65
C TYR A 39 0.00 10.33 -9.10
N VAL A 40 0.61 9.54 -8.20
CA VAL A 40 2.02 9.73 -7.83
C VAL A 40 2.85 8.88 -8.78
N VAL A 41 3.50 9.54 -9.74
CA VAL A 41 4.39 8.90 -10.70
C VAL A 41 5.72 8.63 -10.03
N ARG A 42 6.22 7.42 -10.20
CA ARG A 42 7.51 6.98 -9.66
C ARG A 42 8.44 6.51 -10.77
N ASN A 43 9.74 6.47 -10.53
CA ASN A 43 10.67 5.75 -11.40
C ASN A 43 10.70 4.25 -11.04
N LEU A 44 11.52 3.45 -11.74
CA LEU A 44 11.69 2.02 -11.44
C LEU A 44 12.14 1.78 -9.99
N ASN A 45 12.98 2.67 -9.47
CA ASN A 45 13.48 2.66 -8.09
C ASN A 45 12.46 3.14 -7.06
N GLY A 46 11.21 3.40 -7.48
CA GLY A 46 10.10 3.83 -6.63
C GLY A 46 10.20 5.26 -6.09
N GLU A 47 11.19 6.05 -6.51
CA GLU A 47 11.29 7.46 -6.16
C GLU A 47 10.19 8.23 -6.87
N GLN A 48 9.56 9.18 -6.18
CA GLN A 48 8.55 10.03 -6.78
C GLN A 48 9.20 10.98 -7.79
N VAL A 49 8.65 11.00 -9.00
CA VAL A 49 9.10 11.86 -10.11
C VAL A 49 8.14 13.02 -10.29
N CYS A 50 6.82 12.78 -10.24
CA CYS A 50 5.81 13.80 -10.45
C CYS A 50 4.47 13.44 -9.82
N ASN A 51 3.66 14.46 -9.53
CA ASN A 51 2.26 14.29 -9.12
C ASN A 51 1.37 14.75 -10.27
N ILE A 52 0.72 13.80 -10.94
CA ILE A 52 -0.22 14.08 -12.04
C ILE A 52 -1.56 14.49 -11.42
N ALA A 53 -2.18 15.55 -11.93
CA ALA A 53 -3.45 16.03 -11.43
C ALA A 53 -4.63 15.21 -11.98
N LYS A 54 -5.79 15.27 -11.32
CA LYS A 54 -7.03 14.70 -11.86
C LYS A 54 -7.34 15.31 -13.23
N GLY A 55 -7.62 14.46 -14.22
CA GLY A 55 -7.99 14.87 -15.58
C GLY A 55 -6.83 14.90 -16.58
N ASP A 56 -5.58 14.77 -16.14
CA ASP A 56 -4.46 14.63 -17.08
C ASP A 56 -4.52 13.30 -17.84
N VAL A 57 -4.08 13.31 -19.10
CA VAL A 57 -4.07 12.14 -19.98
C VAL A 57 -2.76 11.38 -19.83
N VAL A 58 -2.87 10.09 -19.60
CA VAL A 58 -1.74 9.16 -19.58
C VAL A 58 -1.98 8.03 -20.57
N SER A 59 -0.93 7.49 -21.16
CA SER A 59 -0.97 6.25 -21.92
C SER A 59 -0.25 5.14 -21.14
N ILE A 60 -0.78 3.91 -21.19
CA ILE A 60 -0.15 2.75 -20.55
C ILE A 60 0.75 2.07 -21.59
N ALA A 61 2.04 2.05 -21.31
CA ALA A 61 3.07 1.55 -22.23
C ALA A 61 3.44 0.07 -21.97
N GLY A 62 3.42 -0.37 -20.71
CA GLY A 62 3.83 -1.73 -20.35
C GLY A 62 3.60 -2.07 -18.88
N ALA A 63 3.84 -3.33 -18.53
CA ALA A 63 3.85 -3.80 -17.16
C ALA A 63 5.27 -3.74 -16.58
N ALA A 64 5.38 -3.34 -15.31
CA ALA A 64 6.62 -3.47 -14.57
C ALA A 64 6.89 -4.96 -14.23
N PRO A 65 8.15 -5.36 -14.01
CA PRO A 65 8.51 -6.74 -13.68
C PRO A 65 7.81 -7.31 -12.42
N ASP A 66 7.39 -6.45 -11.49
CA ASP A 66 6.67 -6.85 -10.28
C ASP A 66 5.20 -7.20 -10.51
N GLY A 67 4.64 -6.92 -11.69
CA GLY A 67 3.23 -7.13 -12.01
C GLY A 67 2.23 -6.25 -11.23
N GLN A 68 2.72 -5.31 -10.40
CA GLN A 68 1.91 -4.42 -9.56
C GLN A 68 1.88 -2.99 -10.09
N ARG A 69 2.90 -2.60 -10.86
CA ARG A 69 3.00 -1.29 -11.51
C ARG A 69 2.85 -1.41 -13.02
N VAL A 70 2.38 -0.33 -13.63
CA VAL A 70 2.46 -0.15 -15.08
C VAL A 70 3.32 1.05 -15.40
N GLN A 71 4.06 0.96 -16.50
CA GLN A 71 4.73 2.09 -17.09
C GLN A 71 3.70 2.96 -17.81
N ILE A 72 3.77 4.25 -17.56
CA ILE A 72 2.92 5.26 -18.18
C ILE A 72 3.76 6.32 -18.90
N GLN A 73 3.17 6.86 -19.96
CA GLN A 73 3.60 8.11 -20.56
C GLN A 73 2.57 9.20 -20.24
N VAL A 74 3.04 10.34 -19.74
CA VAL A 74 2.18 11.47 -19.40
C VAL A 74 2.08 12.39 -20.61
N MET A 75 0.85 12.55 -21.11
CA MET A 75 0.58 13.26 -22.36
C MET A 75 0.08 14.69 -22.16
N SER A 76 -0.40 15.04 -20.97
CA SER A 76 -0.87 16.39 -20.64
C SER A 76 -0.50 16.82 -19.22
N GLY A 77 -0.72 18.10 -18.93
CA GLY A 77 -0.50 18.68 -17.61
C GLY A 77 0.97 19.03 -17.31
N PRO A 78 1.28 19.46 -16.08
CA PRO A 78 2.64 19.88 -15.69
C PRO A 78 3.69 18.76 -15.76
N CYS A 79 3.23 17.50 -15.73
CA CYS A 79 4.08 16.31 -15.82
C CYS A 79 4.25 15.80 -17.27
N ALA A 80 3.74 16.51 -18.28
CA ALA A 80 3.80 16.09 -19.67
C ALA A 80 5.26 15.84 -20.13
N GLY A 81 5.46 14.79 -20.93
CA GLY A 81 6.77 14.40 -21.45
C GLY A 81 7.50 13.33 -20.62
N ILE A 82 6.99 12.97 -19.44
CA ILE A 82 7.46 11.78 -18.72
C ILE A 82 7.08 10.53 -19.53
N THR A 83 8.06 9.79 -20.02
CA THR A 83 7.86 8.56 -20.83
C THR A 83 8.13 7.28 -20.05
N ASN A 84 8.84 7.36 -18.93
CA ASN A 84 9.26 6.21 -18.12
C ASN A 84 8.74 6.29 -16.67
N GLY A 85 7.53 6.83 -16.50
CA GLY A 85 6.88 6.91 -15.21
C GLY A 85 6.18 5.60 -14.85
N PHE A 86 6.08 5.29 -13.57
CA PHE A 86 5.40 4.10 -13.05
C PHE A 86 4.32 4.51 -12.06
N VAL A 87 3.17 3.85 -12.17
CA VAL A 87 2.05 3.99 -11.23
C VAL A 87 1.57 2.60 -10.84
N TYR A 88 1.13 2.45 -9.59
CA TYR A 88 0.52 1.20 -9.15
C TYR A 88 -0.85 1.02 -9.82
N VAL A 89 -1.17 -0.21 -10.21
CA VAL A 89 -2.41 -0.48 -10.95
C VAL A 89 -3.65 -0.17 -10.11
N ASN A 90 -3.58 -0.34 -8.79
CA ASN A 90 -4.66 0.01 -7.86
C ASN A 90 -4.92 1.52 -7.76
N TYR A 91 -4.01 2.36 -8.26
CA TYR A 91 -4.20 3.80 -8.37
C TYR A 91 -4.85 4.20 -9.69
N LEU A 92 -4.86 3.35 -10.71
CA LEU A 92 -5.55 3.58 -11.98
C LEU A 92 -7.07 3.47 -11.82
N ARG A 93 -7.66 4.39 -11.05
CA ARG A 93 -9.10 4.40 -10.82
C ARG A 93 -9.82 4.91 -12.07
N PRO A 94 -11.01 4.37 -12.37
CA PRO A 94 -11.81 4.86 -13.48
C PRO A 94 -12.15 6.34 -13.33
N VAL A 95 -12.30 7.06 -14.44
CA VAL A 95 -12.69 8.48 -14.52
C VAL A 95 -13.94 8.61 -15.35
N VAL A 96 -14.76 9.60 -14.99
CA VAL A 96 -15.96 9.91 -15.76
C VAL A 96 -15.60 10.59 -17.06
N LYS A 97 -16.32 10.15 -18.09
CA LYS A 97 -16.36 10.74 -19.42
C LYS A 97 -16.51 12.25 -19.35
N THR A 98 -15.43 12.98 -19.65
CA THR A 98 -15.49 14.44 -19.88
C THR A 98 -15.30 14.79 -21.35
N VAL A 99 -14.90 13.83 -22.17
CA VAL A 99 -14.62 14.00 -23.60
C VAL A 99 -15.18 12.80 -24.36
N ASP A 100 -15.86 13.04 -25.49
CA ASP A 100 -16.67 12.06 -26.25
C ASP A 100 -15.94 10.81 -26.76
N LYS A 101 -14.65 10.63 -26.48
CA LYS A 101 -13.80 9.59 -27.07
C LYS A 101 -13.33 8.49 -26.11
N PHE A 102 -13.72 8.51 -24.84
CA PHE A 102 -13.29 7.49 -23.86
C PHE A 102 -14.48 6.93 -23.07
N THR A 103 -14.87 5.70 -23.37
CA THR A 103 -15.73 4.90 -22.49
C THR A 103 -14.80 4.10 -21.59
N GLU A 104 -14.78 4.42 -20.29
CA GLU A 104 -13.95 3.68 -19.35
C GLU A 104 -14.74 2.52 -18.73
N VAL A 105 -14.26 1.31 -19.00
CA VAL A 105 -14.78 0.08 -18.40
C VAL A 105 -14.00 -0.21 -17.13
N ALA A 106 -14.74 -0.42 -16.05
CA ALA A 106 -14.23 -0.84 -14.76
C ALA A 106 -14.66 -2.26 -14.43
N LEU A 107 -13.88 -2.93 -13.59
CA LEU A 107 -14.21 -4.22 -13.01
C LEU A 107 -14.48 -4.07 -11.53
N VAL A 108 -15.49 -4.76 -11.03
CA VAL A 108 -15.72 -4.92 -9.60
C VAL A 108 -14.56 -5.73 -8.99
N GLU A 109 -13.95 -5.22 -7.93
CA GLU A 109 -12.79 -5.87 -7.29
C GLU A 109 -13.18 -6.89 -6.21
N THR A 110 -14.35 -6.71 -5.59
CA THR A 110 -14.83 -7.55 -4.47
C THR A 110 -16.14 -8.24 -4.82
N ASP A 111 -16.36 -9.43 -4.26
CA ASP A 111 -17.71 -9.97 -4.22
C ASP A 111 -18.56 -9.12 -3.28
N GLY A 112 -19.83 -8.96 -3.60
CA GLY A 112 -20.76 -8.27 -2.71
C GLY A 112 -20.86 -6.75 -2.91
N LEU A 113 -20.36 -6.18 -4.01
CA LEU A 113 -20.35 -4.72 -4.15
C LEU A 113 -21.78 -4.17 -4.21
N SER A 114 -22.15 -3.36 -3.22
CA SER A 114 -23.47 -2.75 -3.14
C SER A 114 -23.67 -1.69 -4.23
N LEU A 115 -24.60 -1.96 -5.15
CA LEU A 115 -25.19 -0.96 -6.04
C LEU A 115 -26.28 -0.20 -5.28
N ARG A 116 -26.26 1.14 -5.38
CA ARG A 116 -27.18 2.01 -4.66
C ARG A 116 -27.86 3.01 -5.58
N LYS A 117 -29.05 3.44 -5.20
CA LYS A 117 -29.79 4.44 -5.97
C LYS A 117 -29.16 5.85 -5.87
N GLU A 118 -28.57 6.18 -4.71
CA GLU A 118 -27.87 7.44 -4.47
C GLU A 118 -26.44 7.20 -3.95
N PRO A 119 -25.49 8.14 -4.17
CA PRO A 119 -24.10 8.02 -3.75
C PRO A 119 -23.89 8.28 -2.24
N SER A 120 -24.58 7.52 -1.40
CA SER A 120 -24.50 7.59 0.06
C SER A 120 -24.62 6.18 0.65
N VAL A 121 -23.87 5.89 1.71
CA VAL A 121 -24.07 4.65 2.48
C VAL A 121 -25.28 4.81 3.40
N GLU A 122 -25.49 6.01 3.94
CA GLU A 122 -26.51 6.33 4.93
C GLU A 122 -27.88 6.54 4.28
N ASP A 123 -27.92 7.34 3.21
CA ASP A 123 -29.19 7.74 2.57
C ASP A 123 -29.46 6.97 1.28
N GLY A 124 -28.43 6.35 0.70
CA GLY A 124 -28.54 5.70 -0.60
C GLY A 124 -29.21 4.35 -0.48
N THR A 125 -30.35 4.18 -1.14
CA THR A 125 -31.10 2.91 -1.08
C THR A 125 -30.29 1.80 -1.74
N TYR A 126 -30.03 0.71 -1.01
CA TYR A 126 -29.43 -0.51 -1.58
C TYR A 126 -30.35 -1.10 -2.65
N GLN A 127 -29.81 -1.32 -3.84
CA GLN A 127 -30.56 -1.90 -4.96
C GLN A 127 -30.23 -3.37 -5.13
N CYS A 128 -28.95 -3.70 -5.21
CA CYS A 128 -28.49 -5.07 -5.32
C CYS A 128 -26.98 -5.22 -5.07
N SER A 129 -26.49 -6.45 -5.14
CA SER A 129 -25.10 -6.82 -4.95
C SER A 129 -24.47 -7.25 -6.28
N LEU A 130 -23.29 -6.72 -6.59
CA LEU A 130 -22.52 -7.05 -7.78
C LEU A 130 -21.38 -8.02 -7.43
N PRO A 131 -21.17 -9.09 -8.23
CA PRO A 131 -20.07 -10.03 -8.01
C PRO A 131 -18.72 -9.46 -8.47
N ALA A 132 -17.62 -10.02 -7.96
CA ALA A 132 -16.28 -9.68 -8.42
C ALA A 132 -16.11 -9.94 -9.92
N GLY A 133 -15.33 -9.10 -10.59
CA GLY A 133 -15.09 -9.17 -12.02
C GLY A 133 -16.23 -8.65 -12.90
N LYS A 134 -17.36 -8.22 -12.33
CA LYS A 134 -18.44 -7.63 -13.15
C LYS A 134 -17.95 -6.36 -13.84
N LYS A 135 -18.19 -6.27 -15.16
CA LYS A 135 -17.87 -5.09 -15.97
C LYS A 135 -18.90 -3.98 -15.74
N LEU A 136 -18.42 -2.76 -15.60
CA LEU A 136 -19.21 -1.56 -15.37
C LEU A 136 -18.74 -0.45 -16.30
N ASN A 137 -19.66 0.20 -16.99
CA ASN A 137 -19.40 1.43 -17.74
C ASN A 137 -19.55 2.61 -16.79
N ILE A 138 -18.53 3.46 -16.69
CA ILE A 138 -18.60 4.63 -15.81
C ILE A 138 -19.26 5.79 -16.54
N ILE A 139 -20.44 6.22 -16.06
CA ILE A 139 -21.27 7.25 -16.71
C ILE A 139 -21.38 8.56 -15.90
N GLY A 140 -21.01 8.55 -14.62
CA GLY A 140 -21.09 9.73 -13.75
C GLY A 140 -20.22 9.63 -12.49
N GLU A 141 -19.95 10.76 -11.82
CA GLU A 141 -19.14 10.84 -10.59
C GLU A 141 -19.68 11.93 -9.69
N LYS A 142 -19.66 11.66 -8.39
CA LYS A 142 -19.94 12.65 -7.36
C LYS A 142 -18.89 12.53 -6.26
N GLN A 143 -18.25 13.65 -5.94
CA GLN A 143 -17.36 13.77 -4.79
C GLN A 143 -18.08 14.60 -3.72
N LYS A 144 -18.56 13.96 -2.66
CA LYS A 144 -19.07 14.70 -1.49
C LYS A 144 -18.29 14.41 -0.20
N HIS A 145 -17.72 13.23 -0.03
CA HIS A 145 -16.80 12.87 1.09
C HIS A 145 -16.03 11.59 0.75
N ASN A 146 -16.71 10.67 0.06
CA ASN A 146 -16.13 9.53 -0.65
C ASN A 146 -16.35 9.71 -2.15
N ARG A 147 -15.48 9.11 -2.97
CA ARG A 147 -15.64 9.11 -4.41
C ARG A 147 -16.67 8.05 -4.82
N TRP A 148 -17.81 8.50 -5.31
CA TRP A 148 -18.84 7.64 -5.88
C TRP A 148 -18.88 7.80 -7.39
N VAL A 149 -19.12 6.70 -8.09
CA VAL A 149 -19.32 6.68 -9.53
C VAL A 149 -20.68 6.09 -9.85
N GLU A 150 -21.35 6.75 -10.78
CA GLU A 150 -22.54 6.22 -11.42
C GLU A 150 -22.10 5.28 -12.52
N VAL A 151 -22.71 4.11 -12.56
CA VAL A 151 -22.34 3.02 -13.44
C VAL A 151 -23.53 2.53 -14.23
N GLU A 152 -23.27 2.10 -15.45
CA GLU A 152 -24.17 1.32 -16.28
C GLU A 152 -23.66 -0.12 -16.40
N ILE A 153 -24.56 -1.08 -16.27
CA ILE A 153 -24.30 -2.51 -16.29
C ILE A 153 -24.96 -3.10 -17.53
N GLU A 154 -24.16 -3.63 -18.45
CA GLU A 154 -24.64 -4.20 -19.71
C GLU A 154 -25.57 -5.41 -19.49
N ASP A 155 -25.19 -6.30 -18.57
CA ASP A 155 -25.91 -7.52 -18.22
C ASP A 155 -26.15 -7.56 -16.69
N PRO A 156 -27.15 -6.83 -16.15
CA PRO A 156 -27.34 -6.75 -14.70
C PRO A 156 -27.75 -8.11 -14.12
N PRO A 157 -27.27 -8.50 -12.92
CA PRO A 157 -27.79 -9.68 -12.21
C PRO A 157 -29.32 -9.62 -12.08
N LYS A 158 -29.99 -10.78 -12.01
CA LYS A 158 -31.46 -10.83 -11.91
C LYS A 158 -31.96 -9.95 -10.75
N GLY A 159 -32.81 -8.97 -11.08
CA GLY A 159 -33.37 -8.02 -10.11
C GLY A 159 -32.50 -6.79 -9.83
N CYS A 160 -31.29 -6.71 -10.36
CA CYS A 160 -30.50 -5.47 -10.36
C CYS A 160 -31.01 -4.49 -11.43
N PRO A 161 -31.06 -3.18 -11.13
CA PRO A 161 -31.24 -2.16 -12.16
C PRO A 161 -30.01 -2.09 -13.08
N LYS A 162 -30.19 -1.54 -14.28
CA LYS A 162 -29.10 -1.31 -15.24
C LYS A 162 -28.14 -0.20 -14.79
N THR A 163 -28.60 0.73 -13.97
CA THR A 163 -27.80 1.86 -13.51
C THR A 163 -27.88 2.02 -12.00
N GLY A 164 -26.85 2.63 -11.43
CA GLY A 164 -26.80 2.98 -10.02
C GLY A 164 -25.43 3.53 -9.62
N TRP A 165 -25.25 3.74 -8.34
CA TRP A 165 -24.03 4.30 -7.73
C TRP A 165 -23.28 3.23 -6.96
N VAL A 166 -21.96 3.21 -7.14
CA VAL A 166 -21.04 2.38 -6.37
C VAL A 166 -19.88 3.23 -5.84
N ALA A 167 -19.29 2.80 -4.74
CA ALA A 167 -18.08 3.44 -4.23
C ALA A 167 -16.88 3.08 -5.12
N ALA A 168 -16.21 4.11 -5.66
CA ALA A 168 -15.12 3.94 -6.63
C ALA A 168 -13.91 3.17 -6.07
N SER A 169 -13.78 3.10 -4.74
CA SER A 169 -12.73 2.34 -4.03
C SER A 169 -12.80 0.83 -4.29
N TYR A 170 -13.95 0.30 -4.73
CA TYR A 170 -14.14 -1.12 -5.03
C TYR A 170 -14.05 -1.44 -6.52
N LEU A 171 -13.65 -0.45 -7.33
CA LEU A 171 -13.49 -0.62 -8.77
C LEU A 171 -12.02 -0.59 -9.15
N LYS A 172 -11.65 -1.49 -10.05
CA LYS A 172 -10.34 -1.53 -10.69
C LYS A 172 -10.50 -1.35 -12.21
N PRO A 173 -9.46 -0.92 -12.93
CA PRO A 173 -9.55 -0.79 -14.38
C PRO A 173 -9.73 -2.17 -15.04
N ASP A 174 -10.50 -2.24 -16.14
CA ASP A 174 -10.44 -3.41 -17.03
C ASP A 174 -9.12 -3.37 -17.80
N LEU A 175 -8.05 -3.83 -17.13
CA LEU A 175 -6.69 -3.83 -17.64
C LEU A 175 -6.07 -5.21 -17.37
N ASN A 176 -5.80 -5.96 -18.43
CA ASN A 176 -5.04 -7.18 -18.34
C ASN A 176 -3.54 -6.87 -18.33
N ILE A 177 -2.98 -6.64 -17.14
CA ILE A 177 -1.55 -6.34 -16.95
C ILE A 177 -0.66 -7.42 -17.60
N LYS A 178 -1.07 -8.69 -17.53
CA LYS A 178 -0.30 -9.82 -18.09
C LYS A 178 -0.20 -9.77 -19.61
N ALA A 179 -1.14 -9.09 -20.28
CA ALA A 179 -1.12 -8.91 -21.73
C ALA A 179 -0.35 -7.65 -22.17
N LEU A 180 0.13 -6.83 -21.23
CA LEU A 180 0.98 -5.68 -21.54
C LEU A 180 2.42 -6.15 -21.82
N PRO A 181 3.17 -5.44 -22.70
CA PRO A 181 4.59 -5.66 -22.87
C PRO A 181 5.31 -5.56 -21.51
N GLN A 182 6.19 -6.53 -21.22
CA GLN A 182 7.03 -6.48 -20.03
C GLN A 182 8.17 -5.51 -20.26
N ILE A 183 8.29 -4.50 -19.39
CA ILE A 183 9.39 -3.55 -19.45
C ILE A 183 10.61 -4.22 -18.83
N LYS A 184 11.64 -4.47 -19.66
CA LYS A 184 12.93 -4.97 -19.20
C LYS A 184 13.56 -3.91 -18.29
N ASP A 185 14.19 -4.35 -17.20
CA ASP A 185 15.00 -3.44 -16.42
C ASP A 185 16.14 -2.87 -17.27
N GLN A 186 16.64 -1.68 -16.91
CA GLN A 186 17.75 -1.06 -17.64
C GLN A 186 19.05 -1.86 -17.57
N SER A 187 19.12 -2.91 -16.74
CA SER A 187 20.22 -3.89 -16.75
C SER A 187 20.11 -4.92 -17.89
N GLY A 188 19.06 -4.87 -18.72
CA GLY A 188 18.91 -5.77 -19.86
C GLY A 188 18.73 -7.24 -19.45
N THR A 189 18.49 -7.51 -18.17
CA THR A 189 18.37 -8.88 -17.67
C THR A 189 16.89 -9.23 -17.67
N GLU A 190 16.48 -10.16 -18.52
CA GLU A 190 15.10 -10.65 -18.49
C GLU A 190 14.82 -11.26 -17.10
N ALA A 191 13.79 -10.73 -16.42
CA ALA A 191 13.33 -11.28 -15.16
C ALA A 191 12.93 -12.74 -15.41
N ARG A 192 13.69 -13.68 -14.82
CA ARG A 192 13.44 -15.11 -14.97
C ARG A 192 12.03 -15.42 -14.48
N ASN A 193 11.21 -16.02 -15.35
CA ASN A 193 9.93 -16.61 -14.98
C ASN A 193 10.19 -17.69 -13.91
N VAL A 194 9.82 -17.40 -12.67
CA VAL A 194 9.85 -18.38 -11.57
C VAL A 194 8.69 -19.35 -11.79
N LYS A 195 9.01 -20.51 -12.38
CA LYS A 195 8.11 -21.67 -12.45
C LYS A 195 8.15 -22.36 -11.07
N ASP A 196 6.98 -22.83 -10.64
CA ASP A 196 6.72 -23.50 -9.36
C ASP A 196 7.86 -24.38 -8.83
N CYS A 197 8.30 -24.12 -7.60
CA CYS A 197 9.13 -25.04 -6.83
C CYS A 197 8.20 -26.01 -6.06
N THR A 198 7.84 -27.10 -6.72
CA THR A 198 7.56 -28.38 -6.06
C THR A 198 8.84 -29.20 -6.18
N GLU A 199 9.25 -29.87 -5.09
CA GLU A 199 10.48 -30.67 -4.92
C GLU A 199 11.68 -29.92 -4.33
N CYS A 200 11.78 -30.00 -3.01
CA CYS A 200 13.07 -30.01 -2.31
C CYS A 200 13.11 -31.33 -1.54
N ASP A 201 13.63 -32.37 -2.16
CA ASP A 201 14.21 -33.49 -1.43
C ASP A 201 15.40 -34.10 -2.19
N GLN A 202 16.41 -34.45 -1.39
CA GLN A 202 17.61 -35.24 -1.68
C GLN A 202 18.76 -34.62 -2.50
N GLY A 203 19.90 -34.48 -1.83
CA GLY A 203 21.20 -34.20 -2.45
C GLY A 203 22.34 -34.36 -1.44
N GLU A 204 22.87 -35.58 -1.36
CA GLU A 204 23.98 -36.04 -0.54
C GLU A 204 25.29 -35.24 -0.71
N VAL A 205 26.09 -35.28 0.35
CA VAL A 205 27.43 -34.73 0.45
C VAL A 205 28.44 -35.67 -0.22
N SER A 206 29.12 -35.19 -1.27
CA SER A 206 30.51 -35.54 -1.60
C SER A 206 31.11 -34.32 -2.31
N GLY A 207 32.21 -33.72 -1.89
CA GLY A 207 33.53 -34.32 -1.68
C GLY A 207 34.44 -33.80 -2.79
N GLY A 208 35.05 -32.62 -2.61
CA GLY A 208 35.88 -32.00 -3.65
C GLY A 208 36.78 -30.87 -3.15
N LYS A 209 37.93 -31.24 -2.59
CA LYS A 209 39.06 -30.34 -2.30
C LYS A 209 39.56 -29.69 -3.60
N LYS A 210 39.66 -28.36 -3.65
CA LYS A 210 40.74 -27.66 -4.37
C LYS A 210 41.10 -26.36 -3.65
N SER A 211 42.38 -26.25 -3.36
CA SER A 211 43.10 -25.11 -2.81
C SER A 211 43.14 -23.95 -3.81
N VAL A 212 42.79 -22.74 -3.36
CA VAL A 212 43.25 -21.50 -3.98
C VAL A 212 43.87 -20.62 -2.89
N THR A 213 45.02 -20.06 -3.25
CA THR A 213 46.01 -19.39 -2.42
C THR A 213 45.59 -18.00 -1.96
N LYS A 214 46.21 -17.62 -0.83
CA LYS A 214 46.19 -16.33 -0.15
C LYS A 214 46.33 -15.12 -1.09
N GLU A 215 45.39 -14.18 -0.99
CA GLU A 215 45.65 -12.72 -0.96
C GLU A 215 44.33 -11.95 -0.80
N THR A 216 43.87 -11.78 0.45
CA THR A 216 43.07 -10.66 0.98
C THR A 216 42.68 -11.00 2.42
N ALA A 217 43.63 -10.86 3.34
CA ALA A 217 43.43 -11.07 4.77
C ALA A 217 44.17 -9.99 5.56
N VAL A 218 43.72 -8.74 5.39
CA VAL A 218 43.86 -7.65 6.35
C VAL A 218 42.59 -6.79 6.16
N VAL A 219 41.95 -6.34 7.24
CA VAL A 219 40.63 -5.65 7.31
C VAL A 219 39.41 -6.54 7.63
N ALA A 220 39.59 -7.62 8.41
CA ALA A 220 38.45 -8.35 9.00
C ALA A 220 38.79 -9.05 10.34
N SER A 221 39.39 -8.34 11.31
CA SER A 221 39.73 -8.94 12.61
C SER A 221 39.44 -8.09 13.86
N GLU A 222 38.50 -7.13 13.83
CA GLU A 222 38.18 -6.34 15.03
C GLU A 222 36.68 -6.22 15.39
N ILE A 223 35.82 -7.12 14.90
CA ILE A 223 34.45 -7.22 15.43
C ILE A 223 34.09 -8.70 15.58
N ASN A 224 34.65 -9.37 16.59
CA ASN A 224 34.19 -10.70 17.01
C ASN A 224 34.69 -11.10 18.42
N GLN A 225 34.49 -10.25 19.41
CA GLN A 225 34.54 -10.69 20.81
C GLN A 225 33.46 -9.96 21.61
N PHE A 226 32.28 -10.59 21.71
CA PHE A 226 31.37 -10.66 22.87
C PHE A 226 29.97 -11.08 22.43
N VAL A 227 29.79 -12.36 22.09
CA VAL A 227 28.50 -13.05 22.24
C VAL A 227 28.80 -14.46 22.73
N GLN A 228 28.60 -14.69 24.03
CA GLN A 228 28.52 -16.05 24.56
C GLN A 228 27.26 -16.71 23.98
N LYS A 229 27.45 -17.81 23.27
CA LYS A 229 26.36 -18.61 22.66
C LYS A 229 25.52 -19.26 23.77
N SER A 230 24.20 -19.06 23.75
CA SER A 230 23.27 -19.93 24.47
C SER A 230 22.89 -21.14 23.59
N PRO A 231 22.48 -22.28 24.18
CA PRO A 231 22.30 -23.54 23.45
C PRO A 231 21.03 -23.68 22.58
N GLU A 232 20.20 -22.64 22.42
CA GLU A 232 18.89 -22.77 21.74
C GLU A 232 18.90 -22.60 20.21
N GLN A 233 20.06 -22.31 19.59
CA GLN A 233 20.14 -22.04 18.15
C GLN A 233 20.21 -23.29 17.23
N ALA A 234 19.91 -24.49 17.74
CA ALA A 234 20.02 -25.74 16.95
C ALA A 234 18.80 -26.05 16.07
N ALA A 235 17.72 -25.25 16.08
CA ALA A 235 16.45 -25.60 15.41
C ALA A 235 16.15 -24.88 14.09
N GLY A 236 17.05 -24.03 13.56
CA GLY A 236 16.84 -23.39 12.25
C GLY A 236 15.63 -22.45 12.14
N ILE A 237 14.99 -22.09 13.26
CA ILE A 237 13.93 -21.09 13.29
C ILE A 237 14.60 -19.71 13.28
N VAL A 238 14.51 -19.01 12.15
CA VAL A 238 14.93 -17.61 12.04
C VAL A 238 14.04 -16.79 12.98
N ASN A 239 14.65 -16.18 13.99
CA ASN A 239 13.98 -15.25 14.88
C ASN A 239 13.39 -14.08 14.04
N PRO A 240 12.05 -13.88 14.00
CA PRO A 240 11.40 -12.86 13.17
C PRO A 240 11.76 -11.42 13.56
N PHE A 241 12.48 -11.24 14.66
CA PHE A 241 12.79 -9.95 15.24
C PHE A 241 14.16 -9.40 14.82
N THR A 242 15.21 -10.23 14.73
CA THR A 242 16.53 -9.85 14.16
C THR A 242 16.43 -9.23 12.75
N SER A 243 15.51 -9.75 11.93
CA SER A 243 15.28 -9.26 10.56
C SER A 243 14.55 -7.92 10.56
N PHE A 244 13.70 -7.63 11.54
CA PHE A 244 12.87 -6.43 11.58
C PHE A 244 13.68 -5.16 11.84
N ALA A 245 14.65 -5.16 12.77
CA ALA A 245 15.49 -3.99 13.00
C ALA A 245 16.33 -3.64 11.76
N ALA A 246 16.88 -4.67 11.11
CA ALA A 246 17.58 -4.54 9.83
C ALA A 246 16.62 -4.08 8.71
N GLU A 247 15.39 -4.61 8.65
CA GLU A 247 14.34 -4.21 7.70
C GLU A 247 13.92 -2.75 7.90
N LEU A 248 13.77 -2.31 9.14
CA LEU A 248 13.41 -0.94 9.49
C LEU A 248 14.56 0.02 9.18
N GLN A 249 15.81 -0.35 9.47
CA GLN A 249 16.98 0.46 9.09
C GLN A 249 17.22 0.45 7.56
N ARG A 250 16.96 -0.68 6.90
CA ARG A 250 17.04 -0.84 5.45
C ARG A 250 15.97 -0.01 4.77
N THR A 251 14.72 -0.03 5.22
CA THR A 251 13.64 0.82 4.66
C THR A 251 13.83 2.31 5.01
N LYS A 252 14.50 2.63 6.12
CA LYS A 252 14.97 4.00 6.42
C LYS A 252 16.08 4.49 5.47
N LYS A 253 16.98 3.61 5.02
CA LYS A 253 18.15 3.96 4.16
C LYS A 253 17.97 3.65 2.67
N CYS A 254 17.05 2.77 2.35
CA CYS A 254 16.69 2.33 1.01
C CYS A 254 15.18 2.47 0.89
N PRO A 255 14.68 3.43 0.10
CA PRO A 255 13.26 3.44 -0.23
C PRO A 255 12.83 2.15 -0.95
N ASN A 256 13.77 1.33 -1.49
CA ASN A 256 13.52 0.03 -2.11
C ASN A 256 14.73 -0.92 -2.04
N PRO A 257 14.64 -2.10 -1.41
CA PRO A 257 15.66 -3.15 -1.50
C PRO A 257 15.51 -4.00 -2.77
N LYS A 258 16.64 -4.52 -3.30
CA LYS A 258 16.71 -5.41 -4.47
C LYS A 258 16.08 -6.79 -4.18
N GLN A 259 15.55 -7.39 -5.25
CA GLN A 259 14.28 -8.14 -5.26
C GLN A 259 14.37 -9.67 -5.15
N SER A 260 15.49 -10.31 -4.81
CA SER A 260 15.56 -11.78 -4.98
C SER A 260 15.00 -12.63 -3.84
N ASP A 261 14.85 -12.15 -2.59
CA ASP A 261 14.55 -13.05 -1.46
C ASP A 261 13.36 -12.67 -0.55
N TYR A 262 12.50 -11.70 -0.90
CA TYR A 262 11.36 -11.34 -0.05
C TYR A 262 10.08 -11.01 -0.83
N LYS A 263 8.96 -11.67 -0.47
CA LYS A 263 7.59 -11.36 -0.94
C LYS A 263 7.11 -10.01 -0.36
N CYS A 264 7.61 -8.89 -0.87
CA CYS A 264 7.16 -7.56 -0.44
C CYS A 264 5.76 -7.24 -1.00
N ASN A 265 4.75 -7.45 -0.16
CA ASN A 265 3.40 -6.99 -0.42
C ASN A 265 3.28 -5.49 -0.04
N ARG A 266 2.87 -4.65 -1.00
CA ARG A 266 2.39 -3.27 -0.81
C ARG A 266 3.35 -2.26 -0.15
N GLY A 267 4.63 -2.61 0.04
CA GLY A 267 5.61 -1.76 0.73
C GLY A 267 5.36 -1.64 2.24
N LEU A 268 4.62 -2.60 2.83
CA LEU A 268 4.37 -2.69 4.26
C LEU A 268 5.42 -3.57 4.93
N VAL A 269 5.71 -3.29 6.19
CA VAL A 269 6.52 -4.12 7.08
C VAL A 269 5.63 -4.84 8.07
N GLN A 270 5.89 -6.12 8.31
CA GLN A 270 5.20 -6.87 9.35
C GLN A 270 5.70 -6.39 10.71
N MET A 271 4.79 -6.00 11.60
CA MET A 271 5.12 -5.65 12.97
C MET A 271 5.53 -6.91 13.74
N PRO A 272 6.51 -6.81 14.66
CA PRO A 272 6.98 -7.97 15.37
C PRO A 272 5.93 -8.48 16.37
N VAL A 273 5.52 -9.73 16.22
CA VAL A 273 4.51 -10.41 17.05
C VAL A 273 4.93 -11.86 17.27
N ASP A 274 5.03 -12.29 18.53
CA ASP A 274 5.08 -13.70 18.93
C ASP A 274 3.84 -14.02 19.78
N ARG A 275 2.98 -14.88 19.25
CA ARG A 275 1.65 -15.14 19.84
C ARG A 275 0.87 -13.83 20.01
N ASN A 276 0.65 -13.37 21.24
CA ASN A 276 0.04 -12.06 21.52
C ASN A 276 1.04 -11.04 22.07
N ALA A 277 2.31 -11.42 22.26
CA ALA A 277 3.35 -10.48 22.63
C ALA A 277 3.76 -9.65 21.41
N GLY A 278 3.61 -8.33 21.51
CA GLY A 278 4.08 -7.40 20.50
C GLY A 278 5.44 -6.81 20.87
N PHE A 279 5.93 -5.91 20.01
CA PHE A 279 7.17 -5.15 20.23
C PHE A 279 7.13 -4.31 21.53
N CYS A 280 8.28 -4.12 22.19
CA CYS A 280 8.44 -3.21 23.33
C CYS A 280 7.47 -3.47 24.49
N GLY A 281 7.18 -4.73 24.82
CA GLY A 281 6.20 -5.09 25.84
C GLY A 281 4.74 -4.81 25.48
N THR A 282 4.40 -4.49 24.22
CA THR A 282 2.99 -4.33 23.81
C THR A 282 2.26 -5.67 23.73
N HIS A 283 0.93 -5.62 23.60
CA HIS A 283 0.07 -6.79 23.43
C HIS A 283 -0.74 -6.69 22.14
N HIS A 284 -0.66 -7.68 21.27
CA HIS A 284 -1.44 -7.76 20.05
C HIS A 284 -2.73 -8.54 20.33
N TYR A 285 -3.89 -7.85 20.36
CA TYR A 285 -5.18 -8.49 20.54
C TYR A 285 -5.82 -8.79 19.18
N THR A 286 -5.74 -10.03 18.72
CA THR A 286 -6.50 -10.49 17.54
C THR A 286 -7.42 -11.63 17.93
N PRO A 287 -8.58 -11.33 18.56
CA PRO A 287 -9.49 -12.37 19.01
C PRO A 287 -9.96 -13.21 17.82
N GLY A 288 -9.68 -14.51 17.87
CA GLY A 288 -10.11 -15.47 16.86
C GLY A 288 -9.33 -15.45 15.53
N ARG A 289 -8.18 -14.77 15.46
CA ARG A 289 -7.28 -14.83 14.30
C ARG A 289 -5.87 -15.25 14.70
N PRO A 290 -5.11 -15.90 13.80
CA PRO A 290 -3.72 -16.22 14.06
C PRO A 290 -2.89 -14.97 14.44
N PRO A 291 -1.93 -15.08 15.37
CA PRO A 291 -0.91 -14.07 15.63
C PRO A 291 -0.34 -13.42 14.37
N GLY A 292 -0.15 -12.10 14.41
CA GLY A 292 0.43 -11.33 13.29
C GLY A 292 -0.51 -11.13 12.09
N THR A 293 -1.75 -11.64 12.16
CA THR A 293 -2.79 -11.28 11.20
C THR A 293 -3.03 -9.77 11.29
N ASP A 294 -3.05 -9.10 10.13
CA ASP A 294 -3.32 -7.67 10.02
C ASP A 294 -2.32 -6.72 10.72
N ALA A 295 -1.15 -7.25 11.06
CA ALA A 295 -0.07 -6.52 11.72
C ALA A 295 0.92 -5.91 10.73
N TYR A 296 0.48 -5.37 9.58
CA TYR A 296 1.38 -4.83 8.55
C TYR A 296 1.29 -3.30 8.50
N ALA A 297 2.37 -2.62 8.86
CA ALA A 297 2.44 -1.18 8.95
C ALA A 297 3.24 -0.59 7.77
N ALA A 298 2.94 0.65 7.41
CA ALA A 298 3.86 1.43 6.60
C ALA A 298 5.14 1.69 7.41
N PRO A 299 6.33 1.78 6.78
CA PRO A 299 7.59 1.90 7.52
C PRO A 299 7.66 3.07 8.51
N HIS A 300 7.09 4.23 8.15
CA HIS A 300 7.04 5.41 9.02
C HIS A 300 6.09 5.21 10.22
N THR A 301 5.00 4.47 10.04
CA THR A 301 4.09 4.07 11.11
C THR A 301 4.76 3.07 12.05
N ALA A 302 5.41 2.03 11.51
CA ALA A 302 6.16 1.05 12.29
C ALA A 302 7.22 1.72 13.18
N CYS A 303 8.02 2.61 12.60
CA CYS A 303 8.95 3.48 13.30
C CYS A 303 8.31 4.24 14.46
N SER A 304 7.27 5.01 14.16
CA SER A 304 6.67 5.94 15.12
C SER A 304 6.00 5.18 16.26
N LEU A 305 5.38 4.05 15.94
CA LEU A 305 4.73 3.18 16.89
C LEU A 305 5.72 2.48 17.82
N ILE A 306 6.87 2.02 17.31
CA ILE A 306 7.94 1.46 18.15
C ILE A 306 8.54 2.54 19.05
N GLY A 307 8.80 3.73 18.51
CA GLY A 307 9.26 4.87 19.31
C GLY A 307 8.27 5.22 20.42
N LEU A 308 6.98 5.25 20.10
CA LEU A 308 5.90 5.48 21.05
C LEU A 308 5.86 4.40 22.14
N ALA A 309 5.88 3.13 21.77
CA ALA A 309 5.84 2.04 22.75
C ALA A 309 7.09 1.99 23.64
N GLN A 310 8.26 2.22 23.07
CA GLN A 310 9.50 2.30 23.83
C GLN A 310 9.47 3.44 24.84
N GLU A 311 9.08 4.64 24.42
CA GLU A 311 9.01 5.81 25.30
C GLU A 311 7.95 5.62 26.38
N TRP A 312 6.79 5.06 26.01
CA TRP A 312 5.72 4.75 26.94
C TRP A 312 6.17 3.75 28.01
N LYS A 313 6.85 2.66 27.61
CA LYS A 313 7.40 1.67 28.54
C LYS A 313 8.45 2.28 29.46
N LYS A 314 9.32 3.15 28.95
CA LYS A 314 10.35 3.83 29.77
C LYS A 314 9.76 4.78 30.81
N THR A 315 8.74 5.53 30.45
CA THR A 315 8.36 6.74 31.22
C THR A 315 7.02 6.62 31.94
N ALA A 316 6.08 5.86 31.41
CA ALA A 316 4.71 5.82 31.91
C ALA A 316 4.26 4.41 32.33
N CYS A 317 4.77 3.36 31.67
CA CYS A 317 4.37 1.99 31.91
C CYS A 317 5.55 0.99 31.95
N PRO A 318 6.44 1.10 32.94
CA PRO A 318 7.60 0.20 33.05
C PRO A 318 7.24 -1.26 33.39
N ASN A 319 6.03 -1.49 33.92
CA ASN A 319 5.54 -2.82 34.27
C ASN A 319 4.56 -3.35 33.23
N ASP A 320 4.94 -4.41 32.51
CA ASP A 320 4.11 -5.03 31.46
C ASP A 320 2.80 -5.64 31.98
N ASN A 321 2.66 -5.86 33.29
CA ASN A 321 1.42 -6.36 33.91
C ASN A 321 0.48 -5.25 34.38
N ALA A 322 0.89 -3.98 34.27
CA ALA A 322 0.05 -2.86 34.65
C ALA A 322 -1.01 -2.57 33.57
N GLY A 323 -2.14 -1.99 34.00
CA GLY A 323 -3.25 -1.60 33.13
C GLY A 323 -2.89 -0.56 32.06
N CYS A 324 -1.70 0.01 32.14
CA CYS A 324 -1.11 0.91 31.18
C CYS A 324 -0.42 0.21 29.99
N ARG A 325 -0.37 -1.12 29.92
CA ARG A 325 0.24 -1.82 28.76
C ARG A 325 -0.54 -1.51 27.49
N ILE A 326 0.16 -1.17 26.41
CA ILE A 326 -0.45 -0.89 25.10
C ILE A 326 -0.98 -2.20 24.51
N ALA A 327 -2.31 -2.29 24.36
CA ALA A 327 -2.96 -3.34 23.59
C ALA A 327 -3.38 -2.79 22.22
N TRP A 328 -2.92 -3.41 21.14
CA TRP A 328 -3.19 -2.97 19.77
C TRP A 328 -3.73 -4.12 18.89
N GLY A 329 -4.50 -3.76 17.88
CA GLY A 329 -5.18 -4.70 16.97
C GLY A 329 -4.87 -4.39 15.52
N ASP A 330 -5.90 -4.13 14.73
CA ASP A 330 -5.79 -3.99 13.27
C ASP A 330 -4.80 -2.87 12.86
N ILE A 331 -3.95 -3.15 11.87
CA ILE A 331 -3.10 -2.15 11.18
C ILE A 331 -3.37 -2.18 9.67
N SER A 332 -3.03 -3.29 9.01
CA SER A 332 -3.32 -3.54 7.60
C SER A 332 -3.07 -4.99 7.25
N HIS A 333 -3.74 -5.47 6.21
CA HIS A 333 -3.48 -6.77 5.62
C HIS A 333 -2.27 -6.69 4.66
N PRO A 334 -1.40 -7.72 4.62
CA PRO A 334 -0.19 -7.69 3.78
C PRO A 334 -0.55 -7.47 2.31
N THR A 335 -1.50 -8.24 1.79
CA THR A 335 -1.84 -8.26 0.36
C THR A 335 -3.13 -7.54 -0.01
N LYS A 336 -4.03 -7.28 0.96
CA LYS A 336 -5.37 -6.78 0.68
C LYS A 336 -5.42 -5.32 1.10
N ALA A 337 -5.75 -4.45 0.15
CA ALA A 337 -5.96 -3.05 0.47
C ALA A 337 -7.20 -2.85 1.35
N ILE A 338 -8.20 -3.72 1.29
CA ILE A 338 -9.49 -3.51 1.93
C ILE A 338 -9.57 -4.29 3.25
N PHE A 339 -9.91 -3.56 4.30
CA PHE A 339 -10.31 -4.10 5.59
C PHE A 339 -11.82 -3.99 5.71
N ASN A 340 -12.53 -5.12 5.81
CA ASN A 340 -13.98 -5.11 5.97
C ASN A 340 -14.34 -4.42 7.30
N GLY A 341 -14.99 -3.25 7.22
CA GLY A 341 -15.37 -2.44 8.38
C GLY A 341 -14.43 -1.29 8.71
N HIS A 342 -13.15 -1.34 8.32
CA HIS A 342 -12.12 -0.37 8.73
C HIS A 342 -11.39 0.24 7.51
N ARG A 343 -11.99 1.26 6.88
CA ARG A 343 -11.51 1.85 5.60
C ARG A 343 -10.13 2.51 5.68
N GLU A 344 -9.67 2.91 6.86
CA GLU A 344 -8.43 3.68 7.04
C GLU A 344 -7.20 2.79 7.28
N HIS A 345 -7.42 1.51 7.59
CA HIS A 345 -6.36 0.48 7.72
C HIS A 345 -5.82 -0.01 6.38
N THR A 346 -6.23 0.63 5.29
CA THR A 346 -5.82 0.21 3.94
C THR A 346 -4.32 0.34 3.77
N ARG A 347 -3.68 1.43 4.21
CA ARG A 347 -2.28 1.75 3.87
C ARG A 347 -1.25 1.36 4.93
N GLY A 348 -1.67 0.74 6.02
CA GLY A 348 -0.80 0.49 7.18
C GLY A 348 -0.34 1.76 7.89
N GLU A 349 -1.02 2.88 7.66
CA GLU A 349 -0.71 4.18 8.28
C GLU A 349 -1.36 4.35 9.65
N CYS A 350 -2.40 3.56 9.92
CA CYS A 350 -3.24 3.65 11.12
C CYS A 350 -3.26 2.34 11.89
N ILE A 351 -3.45 2.44 13.20
CA ILE A 351 -3.53 1.32 14.12
C ILE A 351 -4.65 1.54 15.13
N ASP A 352 -5.36 0.47 15.46
CA ASP A 352 -6.35 0.46 16.54
C ASP A 352 -5.70 0.07 17.86
N ILE A 353 -5.87 0.90 18.88
CA ILE A 353 -5.30 0.71 20.22
C ILE A 353 -6.41 0.72 21.26
N ARG A 354 -6.48 -0.26 22.17
CA ARG A 354 -7.49 -0.27 23.25
C ARG A 354 -7.27 0.89 24.23
N PRO A 355 -8.35 1.43 24.81
CA PRO A 355 -8.25 2.30 25.98
C PRO A 355 -7.61 1.56 27.17
N PHE A 356 -6.92 2.30 28.04
CA PHE A 356 -6.14 1.69 29.14
C PHE A 356 -7.01 1.31 30.35
N ASN A 357 -6.48 0.40 31.17
CA ASN A 357 -7.15 -0.13 32.35
C ASN A 357 -6.66 0.54 33.63
N LYS A 358 -7.55 0.67 34.61
CA LYS A 358 -7.16 0.88 36.01
C LYS A 358 -6.58 -0.42 36.56
N GLY A 359 -5.48 -0.31 37.31
CA GLY A 359 -4.89 -1.45 38.00
C GLY A 359 -4.07 -2.34 37.06
N SER A 360 -4.51 -3.57 36.82
CA SER A 360 -3.75 -4.58 36.05
C SER A 360 -4.15 -4.63 34.57
N PHE A 361 -3.24 -5.14 33.74
CA PHE A 361 -3.55 -5.47 32.35
C PHE A 361 -4.65 -6.54 32.27
N ARG A 362 -5.50 -6.43 31.25
CA ARG A 362 -6.58 -7.38 30.94
C ARG A 362 -6.73 -7.48 29.43
N ASP A 363 -6.64 -8.70 28.91
CA ASP A 363 -6.84 -8.99 27.49
C ASP A 363 -8.34 -9.09 27.17
N GLY A 364 -9.00 -7.95 27.04
CA GLY A 364 -10.44 -7.89 26.78
C GLY A 364 -10.87 -6.58 26.14
N GLY A 365 -11.92 -6.64 25.31
CA GLY A 365 -12.51 -5.45 24.71
C GLY A 365 -13.03 -4.49 25.79
N ARG A 366 -12.55 -3.25 25.77
CA ARG A 366 -12.92 -2.20 26.73
C ARG A 366 -13.62 -1.07 26.04
N THR A 367 -14.69 -0.53 26.63
CA THR A 367 -15.31 0.70 26.13
C THR A 367 -15.02 1.88 27.07
N VAL A 368 -15.21 3.10 26.57
CA VAL A 368 -15.11 4.34 27.38
C VAL A 368 -16.10 4.39 28.55
N GLY A 369 -17.10 3.52 28.57
CA GLY A 369 -18.08 3.39 29.66
C GLY A 369 -17.74 2.32 30.70
N SER A 370 -16.70 1.51 30.49
CA SER A 370 -16.28 0.48 31.44
C SER A 370 -15.79 1.13 32.76
N GLY A 371 -16.20 0.59 33.92
CA GLY A 371 -15.84 1.19 35.22
C GLY A 371 -14.33 1.20 35.53
N ASP A 372 -13.62 0.28 34.92
CA ASP A 372 -12.17 0.09 35.00
C ASP A 372 -11.40 0.67 33.80
N TYR A 373 -12.04 1.47 32.95
CA TYR A 373 -11.36 2.35 31.99
C TYR A 373 -10.60 3.47 32.72
N ASP A 374 -9.31 3.62 32.40
CA ASP A 374 -8.46 4.68 32.91
C ASP A 374 -8.29 5.80 31.88
N ARG A 375 -9.17 6.81 32.01
CA ARG A 375 -9.16 8.02 31.18
C ARG A 375 -7.87 8.82 31.32
N ALA A 376 -7.29 8.89 32.51
CA ALA A 376 -6.09 9.71 32.76
C ALA A 376 -4.87 9.08 32.07
N THR A 377 -4.69 7.76 32.24
CA THR A 377 -3.64 7.01 31.54
C THR A 377 -3.83 7.08 30.02
N THR A 378 -5.08 6.98 29.55
CA THR A 378 -5.40 7.13 28.13
C THR A 378 -5.06 8.52 27.59
N ALA A 379 -5.41 9.59 28.30
CA ALA A 379 -5.05 10.95 27.92
C ALA A 379 -3.52 11.16 27.87
N ALA A 380 -2.78 10.60 28.83
CA ALA A 380 -1.31 10.66 28.85
C ALA A 380 -0.69 9.97 27.62
N PHE A 381 -1.19 8.79 27.25
CA PHE A 381 -0.77 8.09 26.04
C PHE A 381 -1.07 8.89 24.77
N LEU A 382 -2.31 9.39 24.63
CA LEU A 382 -2.73 10.18 23.47
C LEU A 382 -1.90 11.46 23.32
N LYS A 383 -1.53 12.10 24.43
CA LYS A 383 -0.61 13.24 24.44
C LYS A 383 0.78 12.87 23.92
N MET A 384 1.29 11.70 24.29
CA MET A 384 2.57 11.21 23.77
C MET A 384 2.49 10.90 22.27
N ALA A 385 1.43 10.23 21.82
CA ALA A 385 1.20 9.96 20.40
C ALA A 385 1.09 11.26 19.58
N LYS A 386 0.34 12.27 20.07
CA LYS A 386 0.24 13.60 19.42
C LYS A 386 1.57 14.32 19.32
N LYS A 387 2.46 14.20 20.31
CA LYS A 387 3.83 14.75 20.24
C LYS A 387 4.64 14.12 19.09
N MET A 388 4.38 12.85 18.77
CA MET A 388 4.99 12.14 17.63
C MET A 388 4.27 12.41 16.30
N GLY A 389 3.28 13.30 16.27
CA GLY A 389 2.57 13.68 15.05
C GLY A 389 1.37 12.80 14.72
N ALA A 390 0.89 11.97 15.65
CA ALA A 390 -0.26 11.12 15.37
C ALA A 390 -1.56 11.93 15.19
N ASP A 391 -2.38 11.52 14.23
CA ASP A 391 -3.79 11.87 14.14
C ASP A 391 -4.64 10.82 14.82
N ILE A 392 -5.65 11.26 15.58
CA ILE A 392 -6.30 10.41 16.56
C ILE A 392 -7.80 10.60 16.44
N ARG A 393 -8.53 9.50 16.34
CA ARG A 393 -9.99 9.44 16.50
C ARG A 393 -10.36 8.59 17.69
N PHE A 394 -11.24 9.13 18.54
CA PHE A 394 -11.70 8.42 19.72
C PHE A 394 -13.07 8.95 20.17
N SER A 395 -13.82 8.16 20.93
CA SER A 395 -15.20 8.49 21.29
C SER A 395 -15.44 8.78 22.77
N ASP A 396 -14.38 9.14 23.50
CA ASP A 396 -14.50 9.68 24.85
C ASP A 396 -14.70 11.20 24.82
N ARG A 397 -15.97 11.65 24.78
CA ARG A 397 -16.30 13.08 24.81
C ARG A 397 -15.73 13.81 26.02
N LYS A 398 -15.65 13.15 27.17
CA LYS A 398 -15.15 13.77 28.40
C LYS A 398 -13.65 14.03 28.27
N LEU A 399 -12.88 13.02 27.83
CA LEU A 399 -11.45 13.18 27.55
C LEU A 399 -11.21 14.30 26.52
N MET A 400 -11.96 14.32 25.41
CA MET A 400 -11.84 15.35 24.38
C MET A 400 -12.10 16.76 24.92
N ASN A 401 -13.12 16.92 25.77
CA ASN A 401 -13.47 18.21 26.38
C ASN A 401 -12.43 18.68 27.41
N GLU A 402 -11.82 17.75 28.13
CA GLU A 402 -10.77 18.02 29.12
C GLU A 402 -9.39 18.25 28.48
N ASN A 403 -9.18 17.79 27.25
CA ASN A 403 -7.89 17.83 26.54
C ASN A 403 -8.04 18.43 25.13
N LYS A 404 -8.62 19.64 25.05
CA LYS A 404 -8.90 20.32 23.77
C LYS A 404 -7.64 20.58 22.94
N ASP A 405 -6.50 20.74 23.59
CA ASP A 405 -5.18 20.92 22.98
C ASP A 405 -4.70 19.69 22.18
N LEU A 406 -5.25 18.51 22.45
CA LEU A 406 -4.89 17.29 21.72
C LEU A 406 -5.57 17.18 20.35
N HIS A 407 -6.59 17.99 20.07
CA HIS A 407 -7.34 17.96 18.80
C HIS A 407 -7.74 16.54 18.36
N ILE A 408 -8.30 15.77 19.30
CA ILE A 408 -8.80 14.41 19.02
C ILE A 408 -10.10 14.54 18.23
N ALA A 409 -10.20 13.85 17.10
CA ALA A 409 -11.42 13.84 16.29
C ALA A 409 -12.45 12.86 16.86
N TRP A 410 -13.73 13.20 16.70
CA TRP A 410 -14.83 12.33 17.14
C TRP A 410 -14.91 11.08 16.26
N GLY A 411 -14.77 9.90 16.88
CA GLY A 411 -14.83 8.62 16.16
C GLY A 411 -16.23 8.02 16.02
N GLY A 412 -17.26 8.55 16.68
CA GLY A 412 -18.60 7.94 16.67
C GLY A 412 -18.68 6.60 17.42
N ALA A 413 -19.81 5.90 17.32
CA ALA A 413 -20.04 4.70 18.14
C ALA A 413 -19.00 3.59 17.93
N ALA A 414 -18.44 3.48 16.72
CA ALA A 414 -17.45 2.46 16.37
C ALA A 414 -16.14 2.55 17.18
N HIS A 415 -15.73 3.76 17.57
CA HIS A 415 -14.48 4.01 18.30
C HIS A 415 -14.71 4.18 19.80
N ASN A 416 -15.79 3.58 20.33
CA ASN A 416 -16.03 3.57 21.77
C ASN A 416 -15.08 2.60 22.51
N ASN A 417 -14.44 1.68 21.79
CA ASN A 417 -13.68 0.58 22.37
C ASN A 417 -12.23 0.47 21.88
N HIS A 418 -11.80 1.41 21.04
CA HIS A 418 -10.44 1.57 20.56
C HIS A 418 -10.22 3.02 20.13
N MET A 419 -8.98 3.45 20.19
CA MET A 419 -8.47 4.68 19.62
C MET A 419 -7.91 4.35 18.25
N HIS A 420 -8.33 5.06 17.22
CA HIS A 420 -7.76 4.93 15.89
C HIS A 420 -6.64 5.96 15.74
N VAL A 421 -5.39 5.48 15.65
CA VAL A 421 -4.18 6.30 15.69
C VAL A 421 -3.43 6.19 14.36
N CYS A 422 -3.35 7.29 13.62
CA CYS A 422 -2.70 7.36 12.31
C CYS A 422 -1.39 8.15 12.39
N PHE A 423 -0.37 7.67 11.70
CA PHE A 423 0.90 8.37 11.53
C PHE A 423 1.10 8.65 10.04
N GLU A 424 0.75 9.84 9.58
CA GLU A 424 0.84 10.16 8.16
C GLU A 424 2.29 10.41 7.71
N ALA A 425 2.67 9.88 6.54
CA ALA A 425 4.04 9.98 6.00
C ALA A 425 4.52 11.41 5.77
N ASN A 426 3.62 12.34 5.47
CA ASN A 426 3.89 13.75 5.20
C ASN A 426 4.00 14.60 6.48
N ASN A 427 3.69 14.05 7.65
CA ASN A 427 3.77 14.77 8.91
C ASN A 427 5.23 14.85 9.38
N SER A 428 5.76 16.07 9.51
CA SER A 428 7.17 16.30 9.87
C SER A 428 7.55 15.71 11.23
N LYS A 429 6.61 15.67 12.20
CA LYS A 429 6.85 15.06 13.52
C LYS A 429 6.96 13.53 13.43
N VAL A 430 6.16 12.90 12.57
CA VAL A 430 6.23 11.45 12.28
C VAL A 430 7.58 11.10 11.66
N GLN A 431 8.00 11.87 10.65
CA GLN A 431 9.31 11.72 10.02
C GLN A 431 10.45 11.89 11.03
N GLN A 432 10.36 12.91 11.89
CA GLN A 432 11.35 13.17 12.94
C GLN A 432 11.40 12.05 13.98
N ALA A 433 10.25 11.54 14.42
CA ALA A 433 10.17 10.41 15.34
C ALA A 433 10.84 9.16 14.75
N CYS A 434 10.56 8.84 13.48
CA CYS A 434 11.20 7.72 12.79
C CYS A 434 12.71 7.93 12.60
N LYS A 435 13.14 9.14 12.21
CA LYS A 435 14.55 9.48 12.01
C LYS A 435 15.35 9.35 13.31
N ASN A 436 14.77 9.79 14.42
CA ASN A 436 15.43 9.80 15.74
C ASN A 436 15.31 8.47 16.49
N LEU A 437 14.50 7.53 15.99
CA LEU A 437 14.31 6.25 16.65
C LEU A 437 15.63 5.48 16.72
N THR A 438 16.12 5.33 17.94
CA THR A 438 17.12 4.35 18.36
C THR A 438 16.43 3.32 19.24
N VAL A 439 16.39 2.07 18.78
CA VAL A 439 15.77 0.97 19.53
C VAL A 439 16.68 0.61 20.69
N ASP A 440 16.12 0.65 21.89
CA ASP A 440 16.78 0.25 23.12
C ASP A 440 16.55 -1.26 23.33
N PRO A 441 17.58 -2.10 23.17
CA PRO A 441 17.45 -3.55 23.26
C PRO A 441 16.96 -4.02 24.64
N LYS A 442 17.11 -3.21 25.70
CA LYS A 442 16.65 -3.57 27.04
C LYS A 442 15.16 -3.30 27.27
N VAL A 443 14.59 -2.39 26.47
CA VAL A 443 13.17 -2.02 26.57
C VAL A 443 12.34 -2.77 25.53
N CYS A 444 12.91 -2.94 24.34
CA CYS A 444 12.31 -3.65 23.22
C CYS A 444 13.13 -4.90 22.90
N SER A 445 13.31 -5.76 23.91
CA SER A 445 14.05 -7.02 23.76
C SER A 445 13.46 -7.92 22.70
N GLU A 446 12.17 -7.77 22.43
CA GLU A 446 11.51 -8.50 21.37
C GLU A 446 12.15 -8.15 20.04
N ILE A 447 12.56 -6.91 19.73
CA ILE A 447 13.06 -6.48 18.40
C ILE A 447 14.49 -6.98 18.08
N GLN A 448 15.13 -7.72 19.00
CA GLN A 448 16.46 -8.29 18.79
C GLN A 448 16.41 -9.55 17.96
#